data_AF-A0A3D3CUN7-F1
#
_entry.id   AF-A0A3D3CUN7-F1
#
_cell.length_a   1.000
_cell.length_b   1.000
_cell.length_c   1.000
_cell.angle_alpha   90.00
_cell.angle_beta   90.00
_cell.angle_gamma   90.00
#
_symmetry.space_group_name_H-M   'P 1'
#
loop_
_entity.id
_entity.type
_entity.pdbx_description
1 polymer ?
#
loop_
_entity_poly.entity_id
_entity_poly.type
_entity_poly.pdbx_seq_one_letter_code
_entity_poly.pdbx_strand_id
1 'polypeptide(L)'
;MGHYFTKSPVPDQKEATSAISQWAYPLTDRNSLDPLFKRIGDARIVMLGEASHGTHEYYNWRSYITRRLIEEKGFGFIAVEGDWPDCYRLNRYIKNYTEEGKGAYKVLHAFKRWPTWMWANWEIIALADWLQQYNSKRTLNKKAGFYGLDIYSLWESMDSIMQYLKKTDPKALKAAEEAFRCFEPYQEEEGRSYARATQFVPELCENEVVHLLKEIRAKLPTYNTDHENVFNAEQNALVMVHAEKYYRAMIHGGPHSWNLRDEHMMQTLDRLLDFHGENAKAVIWAH
;
A
#
# COMPACT_ATOMS: atom_id res chain seq x y z
N MET A 1 -21.52 -52.20 6.31
CA MET A 1 -20.97 -51.54 5.10
C MET A 1 -19.90 -50.57 5.56
N GLY A 2 -18.63 -50.95 5.45
CA GLY A 2 -17.51 -50.14 5.91
C GLY A 2 -17.19 -49.04 4.91
N HIS A 3 -17.14 -47.79 5.37
CA HIS A 3 -16.64 -46.67 4.59
C HIS A 3 -15.14 -46.88 4.32
N TYR A 4 -14.81 -47.22 3.07
CA TYR A 4 -13.44 -47.16 2.56
C TYR A 4 -13.01 -45.70 2.51
N PHE A 5 -12.34 -45.23 3.57
CA PHE A 5 -11.47 -44.08 3.48
C PHE A 5 -10.31 -44.45 2.55
N THR A 6 -10.40 -44.09 1.27
CA THR A 6 -9.24 -44.06 0.40
C THR A 6 -8.30 -43.00 0.95
N LYS A 7 -7.31 -43.40 1.74
CA LYS A 7 -6.14 -42.57 2.03
C LYS A 7 -5.57 -42.17 0.67
N SER A 8 -5.63 -40.89 0.31
CA SER A 8 -4.87 -40.38 -0.82
C SER A 8 -3.42 -40.86 -0.66
N PRO A 9 -2.80 -41.45 -1.70
CA PRO A 9 -1.42 -41.89 -1.58
C PRO A 9 -0.58 -40.67 -1.19
N VAL A 10 0.16 -40.80 -0.08
CA VAL A 10 1.14 -39.80 0.30
C VAL A 10 2.17 -39.77 -0.84
N PRO A 11 2.35 -38.63 -1.53
CA PRO A 11 3.28 -38.57 -2.66
C PRO A 11 4.68 -38.99 -2.20
N ASP A 12 5.35 -39.84 -2.99
CA ASP A 12 6.73 -40.22 -2.71
C ASP A 12 7.60 -38.95 -2.75
N GLN A 13 8.20 -38.62 -1.61
CA GLN A 13 9.04 -37.44 -1.46
C GLN A 13 10.20 -37.42 -2.46
N LYS A 14 10.77 -38.59 -2.80
CA LYS A 14 11.86 -38.67 -3.78
C LYS A 14 11.38 -38.34 -5.18
N GLU A 15 10.21 -38.87 -5.56
CA GLU A 15 9.58 -38.55 -6.84
C GLU A 15 9.25 -37.06 -6.93
N ALA A 16 8.62 -36.49 -5.88
CA ALA A 16 8.28 -35.08 -5.82
C ALA A 16 9.52 -34.16 -5.92
N THR A 17 10.57 -34.45 -5.14
CA THR A 17 11.81 -33.66 -5.16
C THR A 17 12.57 -33.79 -6.48
N SER A 18 12.57 -34.97 -7.10
CA SER A 18 13.17 -35.18 -8.41
C SER A 18 12.43 -34.39 -9.50
N ALA A 19 11.09 -34.43 -9.48
CA ALA A 19 10.27 -33.65 -10.39
C ALA A 19 10.50 -32.14 -10.23
N ILE A 20 10.52 -31.62 -9.01
CA ILE A 20 10.82 -30.19 -8.75
C ILE A 20 12.21 -29.84 -9.29
N SER A 21 13.22 -30.66 -8.99
CA SER A 21 14.60 -30.40 -9.41
C SER A 21 14.78 -30.39 -10.93
N GLN A 22 14.02 -31.23 -11.65
CA GLN A 22 14.05 -31.30 -13.11
C GLN A 22 13.49 -30.03 -13.78
N TRP A 23 12.49 -29.40 -13.17
CA TRP A 23 11.79 -28.24 -13.75
C TRP A 23 12.17 -26.90 -13.10
N ALA A 24 12.98 -26.93 -12.03
CA ALA A 24 13.46 -25.74 -11.36
C ALA A 24 14.54 -25.03 -12.19
N TYR A 25 14.51 -23.70 -12.15
CA TYR A 25 15.62 -22.88 -12.61
C TYR A 25 16.45 -22.49 -11.38
N PRO A 26 17.72 -22.93 -11.28
CA PRO A 26 18.59 -22.56 -10.18
C PRO A 26 18.76 -21.05 -10.09
N LEU A 27 18.54 -20.47 -8.92
CA LEU A 27 18.73 -19.04 -8.68
C LEU A 27 20.14 -18.83 -8.11
N THR A 28 21.16 -18.96 -8.96
CA THR A 28 22.58 -18.84 -8.54
C THR A 28 23.05 -17.39 -8.49
N ASP A 29 22.50 -16.55 -9.37
CA ASP A 29 22.81 -15.13 -9.43
C ASP A 29 21.63 -14.32 -9.96
N ARG A 30 21.87 -13.02 -10.10
CA ARG A 30 20.91 -12.04 -10.60
C ARG A 30 20.51 -12.24 -12.08
N ASN A 31 21.36 -12.84 -12.91
CA ASN A 31 21.07 -13.13 -14.31
C ASN A 31 20.18 -14.38 -14.46
N SER A 32 20.11 -15.21 -13.42
CA SER A 32 19.28 -16.42 -13.39
C SER A 32 17.77 -16.13 -13.46
N LEU A 33 17.35 -14.86 -13.41
CA LEU A 33 15.95 -14.44 -13.49
C LEU A 33 15.39 -14.33 -14.92
N ASP A 34 16.19 -14.48 -15.97
CA ASP A 34 15.69 -14.34 -17.34
C ASP A 34 14.50 -15.27 -17.69
N PRO A 35 14.46 -16.54 -17.24
CA PRO A 35 13.26 -17.38 -17.39
C PRO A 35 12.01 -16.80 -16.71
N LEU A 36 12.16 -16.16 -15.55
CA LEU A 36 11.07 -15.46 -14.87
C LEU A 36 10.57 -14.28 -15.71
N PHE A 37 11.47 -13.45 -16.22
CA PHE A 37 11.11 -12.27 -17.03
C PHE A 37 10.45 -12.65 -18.36
N LYS A 38 10.87 -13.77 -18.95
CA LYS A 38 10.20 -14.36 -20.12
C LYS A 38 8.77 -14.81 -19.77
N ARG A 39 8.57 -15.44 -18.59
CA ARG A 39 7.25 -15.90 -18.13
C ARG A 39 6.32 -14.75 -17.75
N ILE A 40 6.85 -13.67 -17.16
CA ILE A 40 6.09 -12.44 -16.88
C ILE A 40 5.52 -11.84 -18.18
N GLY A 41 6.26 -11.92 -19.29
CA GLY A 41 5.77 -11.49 -20.60
C GLY A 41 5.30 -10.03 -20.59
N ASP A 42 4.07 -9.80 -21.04
CA ASP A 42 3.43 -8.49 -21.13
C ASP A 42 2.47 -8.19 -19.97
N ALA A 43 2.57 -8.94 -18.87
CA ALA A 43 1.75 -8.70 -17.69
C ALA A 43 1.82 -7.23 -17.24
N ARG A 44 0.65 -6.68 -16.90
CA ARG A 44 0.54 -5.32 -16.36
C ARG A 44 0.72 -5.27 -14.85
N ILE A 45 0.37 -6.35 -14.15
CA ILE A 45 0.45 -6.44 -12.70
C ILE A 45 1.32 -7.64 -12.36
N VAL A 46 2.34 -7.43 -11.52
CA VAL A 46 3.19 -8.50 -10.98
C VAL A 46 3.12 -8.43 -9.47
N MET A 47 2.62 -9.50 -8.85
CA MET A 47 2.50 -9.61 -7.40
C MET A 47 3.69 -10.43 -6.85
N LEU A 48 4.47 -9.84 -5.96
CA LEU A 48 5.65 -10.42 -5.34
C LEU A 48 5.37 -10.70 -3.86
N GLY A 49 4.97 -11.93 -3.58
CA GLY A 49 4.73 -12.46 -2.24
C GLY A 49 6.01 -12.60 -1.41
N GLU A 50 5.85 -12.73 -0.10
CA GLU A 50 6.91 -13.15 0.82
C GLU A 50 6.39 -14.23 1.78
N ALA A 51 7.25 -15.18 2.18
CA ALA A 51 6.83 -16.23 3.11
C ALA A 51 6.89 -15.79 4.58
N SER A 52 7.57 -14.68 4.87
CA SER A 52 7.64 -14.05 6.19
C SER A 52 8.09 -12.61 6.05
N HIS A 53 7.53 -11.71 6.86
CA HIS A 53 8.05 -10.36 6.94
C HIS A 53 9.41 -10.32 7.67
N GLY A 54 10.27 -9.38 7.27
CA GLY A 54 11.55 -9.11 7.94
C GLY A 54 12.73 -9.96 7.46
N THR A 55 12.54 -10.82 6.46
CA THR A 55 13.62 -11.65 5.89
C THR A 55 14.41 -10.88 4.84
N HIS A 56 15.69 -10.63 5.13
CA HIS A 56 16.64 -9.91 4.27
C HIS A 56 16.59 -10.35 2.79
N GLU A 57 16.62 -11.67 2.56
CA GLU A 57 16.67 -12.26 1.22
C GLU A 57 15.40 -11.96 0.42
N TYR A 58 14.23 -11.93 1.06
CA TYR A 58 12.96 -11.61 0.40
C TYR A 58 12.92 -10.16 -0.05
N TYR A 59 13.34 -9.20 0.80
CA TYR A 59 13.45 -7.80 0.39
C TYR A 59 14.46 -7.61 -0.74
N ASN A 60 15.62 -8.26 -0.67
CA ASN A 60 16.63 -8.17 -1.72
C ASN A 60 16.13 -8.67 -3.06
N TRP A 61 15.49 -9.84 -3.11
CA TRP A 61 14.97 -10.39 -4.36
C TRP A 61 13.80 -9.57 -4.89
N ARG A 62 12.85 -9.16 -4.03
CA ARG A 62 11.75 -8.26 -4.45
C ARG A 62 12.29 -6.95 -5.00
N SER A 63 13.28 -6.34 -4.34
CA SER A 63 13.94 -5.12 -4.80
C SER A 63 14.61 -5.32 -6.16
N TYR A 64 15.39 -6.40 -6.32
CA TYR A 64 16.08 -6.66 -7.58
C TYR A 64 15.13 -6.95 -8.75
N ILE A 65 14.11 -7.80 -8.54
CA ILE A 65 13.06 -8.08 -9.54
C ILE A 65 12.35 -6.78 -9.92
N THR A 66 11.97 -5.97 -8.93
CA THR A 66 11.25 -4.72 -9.15
C THR A 66 12.07 -3.71 -9.96
N ARG A 67 13.37 -3.59 -9.67
CA ARG A 67 14.28 -2.73 -10.44
C ARG A 67 14.32 -3.13 -11.91
N ARG A 68 14.49 -4.43 -12.19
CA ARG A 68 14.45 -4.95 -13.57
C ARG A 68 13.08 -4.74 -14.24
N LEU A 69 11.97 -4.91 -13.51
CA LEU A 69 10.62 -4.63 -14.05
C LEU A 69 10.47 -3.16 -14.45
N ILE A 70 10.97 -2.24 -13.65
CA ILE A 70 10.96 -0.80 -13.91
C ILE A 70 11.90 -0.45 -15.09
N GLU A 71 13.11 -1.01 -15.13
CA GLU A 71 14.13 -0.71 -16.16
C GLU A 71 13.80 -1.34 -17.52
N GLU A 72 13.39 -2.61 -17.54
CA GLU A 72 13.28 -3.42 -18.75
C GLU A 72 11.84 -3.54 -19.28
N LYS A 73 10.83 -3.46 -18.40
CA LYS A 73 9.42 -3.73 -18.75
C LYS A 73 8.47 -2.55 -18.56
N GLY A 74 9.00 -1.40 -18.14
CA GLY A 74 8.26 -0.14 -18.04
C GLY A 74 7.24 -0.11 -16.90
N PHE A 75 7.49 -0.83 -15.80
CA PHE A 75 6.65 -0.74 -14.60
C PHE A 75 6.75 0.67 -14.00
N GLY A 76 5.58 1.26 -13.73
CA GLY A 76 5.45 2.68 -13.37
C GLY A 76 5.38 2.93 -11.87
N PHE A 77 5.02 1.93 -11.07
CA PHE A 77 5.00 2.07 -9.62
C PHE A 77 5.08 0.75 -8.88
N ILE A 78 5.48 0.88 -7.62
CA ILE A 78 5.45 -0.15 -6.60
C ILE A 78 4.30 0.19 -5.66
N ALA A 79 3.44 -0.78 -5.36
CA ALA A 79 2.42 -0.67 -4.33
C ALA A 79 2.66 -1.75 -3.27
N VAL A 80 2.65 -1.36 -2.00
CA VAL A 80 3.04 -2.25 -0.91
C VAL A 80 1.94 -2.41 0.12
N GLU A 81 1.92 -3.55 0.82
CA GLU A 81 1.10 -3.78 2.02
C GLU A 81 1.60 -2.91 3.18
N GLY A 82 1.36 -1.61 3.06
CA GLY A 82 1.77 -0.59 4.01
C GLY A 82 0.87 0.62 3.92
N ASP A 83 1.02 1.52 4.88
CA ASP A 83 0.13 2.66 5.05
C ASP A 83 0.25 3.67 3.93
N TRP A 84 -0.89 4.18 3.50
CA TRP A 84 -0.96 5.18 2.45
C TRP A 84 -0.14 6.46 2.76
N PRO A 85 -0.32 7.17 3.90
CA PRO A 85 0.35 8.45 4.15
C PRO A 85 1.87 8.32 4.30
N ASP A 86 2.32 7.22 4.89
CA ASP A 86 3.73 6.89 5.10
C ASP A 86 4.42 6.59 3.75
N CYS A 87 3.84 5.69 2.95
CA CYS A 87 4.36 5.39 1.62
C CYS A 87 4.30 6.61 0.70
N TYR A 88 3.25 7.44 0.80
CA TYR A 88 3.15 8.67 0.04
C TYR A 88 4.23 9.68 0.40
N ARG A 89 4.63 9.79 1.68
CA ARG A 89 5.80 10.61 2.07
C ARG A 89 7.08 10.11 1.40
N LEU A 90 7.28 8.80 1.32
CA LEU A 90 8.40 8.21 0.57
C LEU A 90 8.31 8.53 -0.93
N ASN A 91 7.12 8.40 -1.52
CA ASN A 91 6.85 8.73 -2.92
C ASN A 91 7.26 10.17 -3.26
N ARG A 92 6.87 11.13 -2.41
CA ARG A 92 7.22 12.55 -2.56
C ARG A 92 8.73 12.75 -2.57
N TYR A 93 9.43 12.05 -1.68
CA TYR A 93 10.88 12.06 -1.59
C TYR A 93 11.54 11.48 -2.85
N ILE A 94 11.20 10.25 -3.25
CA ILE A 94 11.83 9.60 -4.41
C ILE A 94 11.53 10.32 -5.73
N LYS A 95 10.45 11.10 -5.81
CA LYS A 95 10.12 11.92 -6.98
C LYS A 95 10.71 13.34 -6.93
N ASN A 96 11.46 13.68 -5.89
CA ASN A 96 12.08 15.01 -5.66
C ASN A 96 11.05 16.15 -5.68
N TYR A 97 9.88 15.93 -5.11
CA TYR A 97 8.90 17.01 -4.97
C TYR A 97 9.17 17.94 -3.78
N THR A 98 9.96 17.48 -2.81
CA THR A 98 10.37 18.27 -1.64
C THR A 98 11.79 18.77 -1.86
N GLU A 99 12.01 20.09 -1.75
CA GLU A 99 13.35 20.69 -1.87
C GLU A 99 14.26 20.34 -0.67
N GLU A 100 13.68 19.92 0.46
CA GLU A 100 14.44 19.53 1.64
C GLU A 100 15.11 18.16 1.42
N GLY A 101 16.44 18.17 1.25
CA GLY A 101 17.33 17.00 1.10
C GLY A 101 17.39 16.07 2.32
N LYS A 102 16.26 15.53 2.76
CA LYS A 102 16.18 14.45 3.74
C LYS A 102 16.47 13.15 3.04
N GLY A 103 17.53 12.42 3.40
CA GLY A 103 17.81 11.09 2.82
C GLY A 103 16.72 10.06 3.15
N ALA A 104 16.63 8.97 2.37
CA ALA A 104 15.63 7.91 2.53
C ALA A 104 15.48 7.42 3.97
N TYR A 105 16.60 7.25 4.69
CA TYR A 105 16.64 6.89 6.10
C TYR A 105 15.75 7.78 6.98
N LYS A 106 15.85 9.11 6.85
CA LYS A 106 15.06 10.06 7.66
C LYS A 106 13.58 10.01 7.33
N VAL A 107 13.24 9.77 6.07
CA VAL A 107 11.84 9.68 5.61
C VAL A 107 11.20 8.41 6.17
N LEU A 108 11.88 7.27 6.06
CA LEU A 108 11.39 5.98 6.51
C LEU A 108 11.33 5.88 8.05
N HIS A 109 12.29 6.46 8.77
CA HIS A 109 12.24 6.50 10.25
C HIS A 109 11.28 7.54 10.82
N ALA A 110 10.58 8.31 9.97
CA ALA A 110 9.44 9.10 10.42
C ALA A 110 8.15 8.27 10.52
N PHE A 111 8.17 7.01 10.07
CA PHE A 111 7.04 6.07 10.20
C PHE A 111 6.92 5.70 11.68
N LYS A 112 5.73 5.91 12.26
CA LYS A 112 5.50 5.70 13.70
C LYS A 112 4.74 4.41 14.00
N ARG A 113 3.87 3.97 13.08
CA ARG A 113 2.94 2.85 13.31
C ARG A 113 3.60 1.51 13.06
N TRP A 114 4.35 1.38 11.96
CA TRP A 114 4.97 0.12 11.60
C TRP A 114 6.31 -0.09 12.30
N PRO A 115 6.62 -1.32 12.70
CA PRO A 115 7.96 -1.64 13.18
C PRO A 115 9.02 -1.33 12.12
N THR A 116 10.14 -0.75 12.56
CA THR A 116 11.22 -0.34 11.66
C THR A 116 11.76 -1.49 10.82
N TRP A 117 11.77 -2.72 11.35
CA TRP A 117 12.24 -3.90 10.64
C TRP A 117 11.41 -4.27 9.40
N MET A 118 10.16 -3.82 9.31
CA MET A 118 9.28 -4.17 8.19
C MET A 118 9.44 -3.19 7.02
N TRP A 119 9.22 -1.89 7.23
CA TRP A 119 9.24 -0.90 6.13
C TRP A 119 10.40 0.09 6.22
N ALA A 120 11.08 0.21 7.35
CA ALA A 120 12.17 1.16 7.55
C ALA A 120 13.54 0.46 7.71
N ASN A 121 13.71 -0.67 7.03
CA ASN A 121 14.96 -1.43 7.01
C ASN A 121 15.92 -0.95 5.90
N TRP A 122 17.14 -1.49 5.91
CA TRP A 122 18.21 -1.07 4.99
C TRP A 122 17.91 -1.40 3.53
N GLU A 123 17.13 -2.45 3.28
CA GLU A 123 16.76 -2.91 1.95
C GLU A 123 15.76 -1.95 1.29
N ILE A 124 14.77 -1.46 2.06
CA ILE A 124 13.83 -0.43 1.59
C ILE A 124 14.53 0.93 1.46
N ILE A 125 15.46 1.28 2.36
CA ILE A 125 16.30 2.48 2.22
C ILE A 125 17.09 2.43 0.90
N ALA A 126 17.76 1.32 0.63
CA ALA A 126 18.54 1.14 -0.59
C ALA A 126 17.67 1.17 -1.86
N LEU A 127 16.45 0.60 -1.80
CA LEU A 127 15.49 0.70 -2.90
C LEU A 127 15.03 2.14 -3.11
N ALA A 128 14.72 2.88 -2.05
CA ALA A 128 14.29 4.27 -2.11
C ALA A 128 15.38 5.18 -2.69
N ASP A 129 16.63 5.01 -2.26
CA ASP A 129 17.77 5.74 -2.83
C ASP A 129 17.96 5.44 -4.31
N TRP A 130 17.82 4.16 -4.71
CA TRP A 130 17.87 3.78 -6.12
C TRP A 130 16.70 4.39 -6.91
N LEU A 131 15.47 4.38 -6.38
CA LEU A 131 14.30 5.00 -7.03
C LEU A 131 14.49 6.51 -7.20
N GLN A 132 15.03 7.19 -6.19
CA GLN A 132 15.32 8.62 -6.26
C GLN A 132 16.33 8.92 -7.38
N GLN A 133 17.39 8.13 -7.48
CA GLN A 133 18.40 8.26 -8.55
C GLN A 133 17.84 7.89 -9.93
N TYR A 134 16.97 6.89 -10.01
CA TYR A 134 16.28 6.52 -11.24
C TYR A 134 15.35 7.65 -11.71
N ASN A 135 14.62 8.26 -10.78
CA ASN A 135 13.64 9.32 -11.06
C ASN A 135 14.28 10.67 -11.37
N SER A 136 15.46 10.99 -10.83
CA SER A 136 16.13 12.28 -11.04
C SER A 136 16.47 12.56 -12.52
N LYS A 137 16.61 11.50 -13.32
CA LYS A 137 16.92 11.58 -14.75
C LYS A 137 15.68 11.58 -15.66
N ARG A 138 14.47 11.66 -15.08
CA ARG A 138 13.20 11.43 -15.79
C ARG A 138 12.22 12.59 -15.60
N THR A 139 11.40 12.81 -16.62
CA THR A 139 10.26 13.74 -16.56
C THR A 139 9.22 13.23 -15.57
N LEU A 140 8.42 14.15 -15.00
CA LEU A 140 7.45 13.83 -13.94
C LEU A 140 6.53 12.64 -14.28
N ASN A 141 6.02 12.58 -15.51
CA ASN A 141 5.14 11.51 -16.01
C ASN A 141 5.84 10.15 -16.27
N LYS A 142 7.16 10.07 -16.12
CA LYS A 142 7.96 8.84 -16.29
C LYS A 142 8.65 8.40 -14.99
N LYS A 143 8.46 9.13 -13.89
CA LYS A 143 9.02 8.78 -12.59
C LYS A 143 8.25 7.60 -11.99
N ALA A 144 9.00 6.61 -11.50
CA ALA A 144 8.45 5.50 -10.75
C ALA A 144 7.89 5.97 -9.39
N GLY A 145 6.70 5.49 -9.02
CA GLY A 145 6.07 5.78 -7.73
C GLY A 145 6.20 4.67 -6.70
N PHE A 146 5.91 5.00 -5.45
CA PHE A 146 5.86 4.07 -4.31
C PHE A 146 4.63 4.35 -3.46
N TYR A 147 3.68 3.43 -3.35
CA TYR A 147 2.40 3.68 -2.69
C TYR A 147 2.06 2.59 -1.68
N GLY A 148 1.28 2.97 -0.67
CA GLY A 148 0.71 2.02 0.28
C GLY A 148 -0.66 1.55 -0.23
N LEU A 149 -1.06 0.33 0.13
CA LEU A 149 -2.38 -0.21 -0.18
C LEU A 149 -3.26 -0.35 1.06
N ASP A 150 -2.66 -0.32 2.26
CA ASP A 150 -3.30 -0.75 3.49
C ASP A 150 -4.25 0.32 4.09
N ILE A 151 -5.16 -0.14 4.93
CA ILE A 151 -6.33 0.60 5.44
C ILE A 151 -6.12 1.19 6.83
N TYR A 152 -5.09 0.75 7.56
CA TYR A 152 -4.98 0.99 9.00
C TYR A 152 -4.59 2.41 9.42
N SER A 153 -4.15 3.25 8.49
CA SER A 153 -3.65 4.61 8.76
C SER A 153 -4.75 5.65 8.94
N LEU A 154 -5.82 5.40 9.70
CA LEU A 154 -6.93 6.34 9.87
C LEU A 154 -6.43 7.71 10.37
N TRP A 155 -5.62 7.71 11.43
CA TRP A 155 -5.13 8.94 12.08
C TRP A 155 -4.15 9.71 11.21
N GLU A 156 -3.17 9.02 10.62
CA GLU A 156 -2.20 9.64 9.73
C GLU A 156 -2.86 10.16 8.45
N SER A 157 -3.93 9.51 7.98
CA SER A 157 -4.72 9.98 6.82
C SER A 157 -5.49 11.25 7.16
N MET A 158 -6.10 11.29 8.34
CA MET A 158 -6.80 12.47 8.85
C MET A 158 -5.86 13.67 9.01
N ASP A 159 -4.69 13.45 9.63
CA ASP A 159 -3.64 14.46 9.74
C ASP A 159 -3.19 14.97 8.37
N SER A 160 -3.00 14.06 7.40
CA SER A 160 -2.60 14.41 6.03
C SER A 160 -3.63 15.32 5.36
N ILE A 161 -4.92 14.98 5.48
CA ILE A 161 -6.02 15.79 4.93
C ILE A 161 -6.10 17.15 5.62
N MET A 162 -6.04 17.21 6.95
CA MET A 162 -6.10 18.48 7.67
C MET A 162 -4.96 19.41 7.26
N GLN A 163 -3.73 18.89 7.13
CA GLN A 163 -2.58 19.67 6.67
C GLN A 163 -2.74 20.16 5.22
N TYR A 164 -3.34 19.34 4.35
CA TYR A 164 -3.63 19.70 2.98
C TYR A 164 -4.70 20.81 2.91
N LEU A 165 -5.87 20.57 3.51
CA LEU A 165 -7.02 21.48 3.47
C LEU A 165 -6.74 22.81 4.15
N LYS A 166 -5.93 22.84 5.21
CA LYS A 166 -5.48 24.10 5.84
C LYS A 166 -4.82 25.05 4.84
N LYS A 167 -4.16 24.51 3.81
CA LYS A 167 -3.48 25.31 2.76
C LYS A 167 -4.36 25.54 1.54
N THR A 168 -5.22 24.58 1.19
CA THR A 168 -5.92 24.54 -0.11
C THR A 168 -7.39 24.91 -0.02
N ASP A 169 -8.10 24.48 1.02
CA ASP A 169 -9.51 24.78 1.23
C ASP A 169 -9.88 24.84 2.72
N PRO A 170 -9.73 26.03 3.36
CA PRO A 170 -10.14 26.25 4.74
C PRO A 170 -11.64 26.05 5.02
N LYS A 171 -12.50 26.03 3.98
CA LYS A 171 -13.93 25.73 4.17
C LYS A 171 -14.14 24.23 4.33
N ALA A 172 -13.52 23.40 3.47
CA ALA A 172 -13.56 21.94 3.64
C ALA A 172 -12.81 21.46 4.88
N LEU A 173 -11.82 22.22 5.37
CA LEU A 173 -11.11 21.90 6.63
C LEU A 173 -12.09 21.68 7.79
N LYS A 174 -13.21 22.41 7.84
CA LYS A 174 -14.23 22.25 8.89
C LYS A 174 -14.81 20.83 8.94
N ALA A 175 -15.06 20.22 7.78
CA ALA A 175 -15.54 18.84 7.71
C ALA A 175 -14.48 17.85 8.24
N ALA A 176 -13.19 18.14 8.02
CA ALA A 176 -12.10 17.35 8.58
C ALA A 176 -11.99 17.52 10.11
N GLU A 177 -12.16 18.74 10.62
CA GLU A 177 -12.21 19.02 12.07
C GLU A 177 -13.41 18.37 12.76
N GLU A 178 -14.56 18.27 12.08
CA GLU A 178 -15.73 17.51 12.55
C GLU A 178 -15.44 16.01 12.65
N ALA A 179 -14.90 15.41 11.59
CA ALA A 179 -14.48 14.01 11.61
C ALA A 179 -13.43 13.75 12.69
N PHE A 180 -12.44 14.64 12.84
CA PHE A 180 -11.43 14.53 13.89
C PHE A 180 -12.03 14.52 15.28
N ARG A 181 -12.90 15.49 15.60
CA ARG A 181 -13.55 15.55 16.91
C ARG A 181 -14.40 14.33 17.22
N CYS A 182 -14.99 13.69 16.22
CA CYS A 182 -15.75 12.46 16.42
C CYS A 182 -14.84 11.29 16.83
N PHE A 183 -13.67 11.16 16.18
CA PHE A 183 -12.72 10.08 16.49
C PHE A 183 -11.85 10.35 17.71
N GLU A 184 -11.63 11.62 18.10
CA GLU A 184 -10.72 12.04 19.18
C GLU A 184 -10.86 11.22 20.48
N PRO A 185 -12.08 10.87 20.96
CA PRO A 185 -12.25 10.04 22.16
C PRO A 185 -11.72 8.60 22.03
N TYR A 186 -11.40 8.15 20.81
CA TYR A 186 -11.05 6.78 20.46
C TYR A 186 -9.64 6.65 19.84
N GLN A 187 -8.78 7.64 20.06
CA GLN A 187 -7.42 7.63 19.51
C GLN A 187 -6.55 6.50 20.04
N GLU A 188 -6.86 6.01 21.24
CA GLU A 188 -6.11 4.93 21.88
C GLU A 188 -6.43 3.55 21.28
N GLU A 189 -5.46 2.62 21.43
CA GLU A 189 -5.61 1.21 21.08
C GLU A 189 -5.90 0.91 19.59
N GLU A 190 -5.37 1.71 18.66
CA GLU A 190 -5.42 1.43 17.21
C GLU A 190 -6.83 1.08 16.68
N GLY A 191 -7.85 1.83 17.12
CA GLY A 191 -9.23 1.65 16.67
C GLY A 191 -10.02 0.59 17.43
N ARG A 192 -9.42 -0.15 18.39
CA ARG A 192 -10.16 -1.09 19.26
C ARG A 192 -11.12 -0.39 20.21
N SER A 193 -10.75 0.80 20.69
CA SER A 193 -11.61 1.65 21.52
C SER A 193 -12.85 2.09 20.74
N TYR A 194 -12.65 2.58 19.51
CA TYR A 194 -13.71 2.95 18.57
C TYR A 194 -14.61 1.74 18.26
N ALA A 195 -14.02 0.61 17.88
CA ALA A 195 -14.74 -0.63 17.61
C ALA A 195 -15.66 -1.00 18.78
N ARG A 196 -15.17 -1.01 20.02
CA ARG A 196 -16.01 -1.28 21.21
C ARG A 196 -17.16 -0.29 21.35
N ALA A 197 -16.95 0.99 21.08
CA ALA A 197 -18.00 2.00 21.15
C ALA A 197 -19.12 1.76 20.12
N THR A 198 -18.79 1.21 18.93
CA THR A 198 -19.80 0.89 17.91
C THR A 198 -20.83 -0.17 18.34
N GLN A 199 -20.55 -0.94 19.41
CA GLN A 199 -21.55 -1.85 20.01
C GLN A 199 -22.75 -1.11 20.61
N PHE A 200 -22.55 0.13 21.05
CA PHE A 200 -23.59 0.95 21.66
C PHE A 200 -24.18 1.96 20.68
N VAL A 201 -23.37 2.43 19.72
CA VAL A 201 -23.76 3.39 18.68
C VAL A 201 -23.30 2.86 17.30
N PRO A 202 -24.17 2.14 16.55
CA PRO A 202 -23.76 1.42 15.35
C PRO A 202 -23.19 2.27 14.20
N GLU A 203 -23.56 3.55 14.08
CA GLU A 203 -23.12 4.46 13.00
C GLU A 203 -22.32 5.65 13.58
N LEU A 204 -21.42 5.34 14.50
CA LEU A 204 -20.56 6.33 15.14
C LEU A 204 -19.57 6.92 14.13
N CYS A 205 -19.51 8.23 13.91
CA CYS A 205 -18.54 8.88 13.00
C CYS A 205 -18.64 8.53 11.49
N GLU A 206 -19.51 7.60 11.06
CA GLU A 206 -19.67 7.21 9.65
C GLU A 206 -20.10 8.41 8.80
N ASN A 207 -21.07 9.20 9.31
CA ASN A 207 -21.59 10.35 8.60
C ASN A 207 -20.52 11.42 8.35
N GLU A 208 -19.64 11.65 9.32
CA GLU A 208 -18.58 12.64 9.30
C GLU A 208 -17.51 12.29 8.26
N VAL A 209 -17.06 11.02 8.20
CA VAL A 209 -16.06 10.59 7.21
C VAL A 209 -16.63 10.55 5.79
N VAL A 210 -17.90 10.12 5.64
CA VAL A 210 -18.59 10.13 4.35
C VAL A 210 -18.84 11.57 3.88
N HIS A 211 -19.22 12.47 4.78
CA HIS A 211 -19.39 13.89 4.47
C HIS A 211 -18.06 14.52 4.04
N LEU A 212 -16.96 14.27 4.75
CA LEU A 212 -15.63 14.73 4.39
C LEU A 212 -15.22 14.25 2.98
N LEU A 213 -15.40 12.96 2.68
CA LEU A 213 -15.09 12.43 1.35
C LEU A 213 -15.94 13.09 0.24
N LYS A 214 -17.23 13.31 0.49
CA LYS A 214 -18.12 14.02 -0.45
C LYS A 214 -17.66 15.46 -0.69
N GLU A 215 -17.33 16.20 0.36
CA GLU A 215 -16.82 17.57 0.28
C GLU A 215 -15.52 17.65 -0.53
N ILE A 216 -14.57 16.74 -0.27
CA ILE A 216 -13.31 16.68 -1.00
C ILE A 216 -13.58 16.38 -2.48
N ARG A 217 -14.39 15.36 -2.79
CA ARG A 217 -14.73 14.97 -4.17
C ARG A 217 -15.42 16.08 -4.95
N ALA A 218 -16.37 16.79 -4.34
CA ALA A 218 -17.08 17.90 -4.97
C ALA A 218 -16.15 19.04 -5.38
N LYS A 219 -15.01 19.20 -4.69
CA LYS A 219 -14.05 20.29 -4.89
C LYS A 219 -12.75 19.86 -5.57
N LEU A 220 -12.56 18.58 -5.88
CA LEU A 220 -11.36 18.09 -6.60
C LEU A 220 -11.03 18.93 -7.84
N PRO A 221 -11.99 19.34 -8.71
CA PRO A 221 -11.69 20.15 -9.88
C PRO A 221 -11.13 21.55 -9.55
N THR A 222 -11.34 22.04 -8.33
CA THR A 222 -10.88 23.36 -7.87
C THR A 222 -9.50 23.33 -7.25
N TYR A 223 -9.01 22.15 -6.86
CA TYR A 223 -7.69 22.01 -6.24
C TYR A 223 -6.60 22.10 -7.30
N ASN A 224 -5.76 23.13 -7.20
CA ASN A 224 -4.73 23.48 -8.18
C ASN A 224 -3.30 23.21 -7.67
N THR A 225 -3.14 22.26 -6.75
CA THR A 225 -1.81 21.73 -6.39
C THR A 225 -1.32 20.75 -7.47
N ASP A 226 -0.23 20.02 -7.21
CA ASP A 226 0.18 18.96 -8.14
C ASP A 226 -0.86 17.83 -8.19
N HIS A 227 -1.08 17.26 -9.37
CA HIS A 227 -2.14 16.28 -9.65
C HIS A 227 -2.10 15.07 -8.71
N GLU A 228 -0.89 14.64 -8.33
CA GLU A 228 -0.67 13.53 -7.43
C GLU A 228 -1.03 13.87 -5.97
N ASN A 229 -0.85 15.12 -5.56
CA ASN A 229 -1.27 15.61 -4.25
C ASN A 229 -2.79 15.78 -4.13
N VAL A 230 -3.46 16.13 -5.23
CA VAL A 230 -4.93 16.11 -5.31
C VAL A 230 -5.45 14.68 -5.17
N PHE A 231 -4.85 13.71 -5.87
CA PHE A 231 -5.18 12.29 -5.72
C PHE A 231 -4.93 11.79 -4.29
N ASN A 232 -3.81 12.18 -3.67
CA ASN A 232 -3.50 11.85 -2.30
C ASN A 232 -4.57 12.34 -1.32
N ALA A 233 -5.09 13.57 -1.47
CA ALA A 233 -6.14 14.09 -0.59
C ALA A 233 -7.42 13.24 -0.68
N GLU A 234 -7.84 12.84 -1.89
CA GLU A 234 -9.00 11.96 -2.07
C GLU A 234 -8.73 10.56 -1.50
N GLN A 235 -7.54 10.01 -1.74
CA GLN A 235 -7.20 8.66 -1.28
C GLN A 235 -7.16 8.56 0.25
N ASN A 236 -6.60 9.56 0.94
CA ASN A 236 -6.65 9.61 2.41
C ASN A 236 -8.11 9.67 2.92
N ALA A 237 -8.97 10.44 2.25
CA ALA A 237 -10.38 10.52 2.64
C ALA A 237 -11.10 9.18 2.45
N LEU A 238 -10.76 8.44 1.39
CA LEU A 238 -11.27 7.10 1.16
C LEU A 238 -10.76 6.08 2.20
N VAL A 239 -9.47 6.15 2.57
CA VAL A 239 -8.89 5.34 3.65
C VAL A 239 -9.68 5.56 4.94
N MET A 240 -10.00 6.81 5.30
CA MET A 240 -10.78 7.10 6.51
C MET A 240 -12.18 6.44 6.50
N VAL A 241 -12.90 6.52 5.37
CA VAL A 241 -14.22 5.87 5.23
C VAL A 241 -14.11 4.36 5.37
N HIS A 242 -13.11 3.75 4.74
CA HIS A 242 -12.97 2.29 4.81
C HIS A 242 -12.46 1.84 6.17
N ALA A 243 -11.56 2.59 6.80
CA ALA A 243 -11.03 2.30 8.12
C ALA A 243 -12.13 2.35 9.20
N GLU A 244 -13.05 3.32 9.13
CA GLU A 244 -14.27 3.34 9.95
C GLU A 244 -15.04 2.02 9.79
N LYS A 245 -15.39 1.69 8.55
CA LYS A 245 -16.15 0.48 8.21
C LYS A 245 -15.44 -0.79 8.70
N TYR A 246 -14.12 -0.83 8.57
CA TYR A 246 -13.28 -1.92 9.06
C TYR A 246 -13.35 -2.05 10.59
N TYR A 247 -13.20 -0.96 11.34
CA TYR A 247 -13.25 -1.02 12.80
C TYR A 247 -14.63 -1.43 13.32
N ARG A 248 -15.70 -1.00 12.66
CA ARG A 248 -17.06 -1.45 12.96
C ARG A 248 -17.25 -2.94 12.68
N ALA A 249 -16.75 -3.44 11.55
CA ALA A 249 -16.81 -4.87 11.22
C ALA A 249 -15.97 -5.74 12.17
N MET A 250 -14.88 -5.21 12.75
CA MET A 250 -13.97 -5.94 13.64
C MET A 250 -14.68 -6.53 14.86
N ILE A 251 -15.71 -5.86 15.41
CA ILE A 251 -16.47 -6.36 16.56
C ILE A 251 -17.27 -7.62 16.25
N HIS A 252 -17.82 -7.72 15.05
CA HIS A 252 -18.65 -8.86 14.67
C HIS A 252 -17.82 -10.13 14.45
N GLY A 253 -16.49 -9.99 14.33
CA GLY A 253 -15.58 -11.09 14.05
C GLY A 253 -15.83 -11.75 12.70
N GLY A 254 -15.04 -12.77 12.39
CA GLY A 254 -15.17 -13.56 11.16
C GLY A 254 -14.43 -12.97 9.95
N PRO A 255 -14.65 -13.55 8.76
CA PRO A 255 -13.88 -13.22 7.56
C PRO A 255 -14.20 -11.84 6.99
N HIS A 256 -15.28 -11.19 7.45
CA HIS A 256 -15.76 -9.96 6.85
C HIS A 256 -14.79 -8.79 7.01
N SER A 257 -14.15 -8.63 8.18
CA SER A 257 -13.16 -7.57 8.39
C SER A 257 -11.90 -7.78 7.53
N TRP A 258 -11.46 -9.03 7.38
CA TRP A 258 -10.34 -9.39 6.50
C TRP A 258 -10.66 -9.09 5.04
N ASN A 259 -11.84 -9.49 4.57
CA ASN A 259 -12.28 -9.19 3.21
C ASN A 259 -12.37 -7.68 2.95
N LEU A 260 -12.78 -6.86 3.94
CA LEU A 260 -12.82 -5.40 3.79
C LEU A 260 -11.43 -4.79 3.60
N ARG A 261 -10.41 -5.32 4.29
CA ARG A 261 -9.02 -4.88 4.10
C ARG A 261 -8.52 -5.22 2.70
N ASP A 262 -8.72 -6.45 2.27
CA ASP A 262 -8.26 -6.90 0.94
C ASP A 262 -9.02 -6.18 -0.19
N GLU A 263 -10.33 -5.96 -0.03
CA GLU A 263 -11.15 -5.15 -0.93
C GLU A 263 -10.62 -3.70 -1.01
N HIS A 264 -10.24 -3.11 0.13
CA HIS A 264 -9.63 -1.78 0.14
C HIS A 264 -8.27 -1.76 -0.58
N MET A 265 -7.40 -2.75 -0.34
CA MET A 265 -6.11 -2.84 -1.03
C MET A 265 -6.29 -2.95 -2.55
N MET A 266 -7.24 -3.79 -2.99
CA MET A 266 -7.55 -3.94 -4.41
C MET A 266 -8.13 -2.66 -5.00
N GLN A 267 -9.08 -2.00 -4.31
CA GLN A 267 -9.65 -0.74 -4.78
C GLN A 267 -8.61 0.39 -4.85
N THR A 268 -7.67 0.43 -3.92
CA THR A 268 -6.55 1.38 -3.95
C THR A 268 -5.63 1.08 -5.15
N LEU A 269 -5.37 -0.19 -5.46
CA LEU A 269 -4.63 -0.58 -6.65
C LEU A 269 -5.35 -0.15 -7.94
N ASP A 270 -6.66 -0.40 -8.05
CA ASP A 270 -7.45 0.02 -9.22
C ASP A 270 -7.38 1.54 -9.43
N ARG A 271 -7.56 2.31 -8.35
CA ARG A 271 -7.42 3.78 -8.38
C ARG A 271 -6.02 4.23 -8.81
N LEU A 272 -4.96 3.53 -8.38
CA LEU A 272 -3.59 3.80 -8.83
C LEU A 272 -3.42 3.46 -10.31
N LEU A 273 -3.96 2.34 -10.80
CA LEU A 273 -3.90 1.98 -12.21
C LEU A 273 -4.60 3.04 -13.07
N ASP A 274 -5.78 3.50 -12.65
CA ASP A 274 -6.51 4.57 -13.33
C ASP A 274 -5.73 5.89 -13.31
N PHE A 275 -5.15 6.25 -12.16
CA PHE A 275 -4.35 7.47 -11.99
C PHE A 275 -3.11 7.49 -12.89
N HIS A 276 -2.44 6.34 -13.08
CA HIS A 276 -1.28 6.21 -13.97
C HIS A 276 -1.67 5.98 -15.44
N GLY A 277 -2.96 5.75 -15.73
CA GLY A 277 -3.55 5.62 -17.06
C GLY A 277 -3.64 4.17 -17.58
N GLU A 278 -4.29 4.00 -18.75
CA GLU A 278 -4.64 2.68 -19.30
C GLU A 278 -3.46 1.72 -19.52
N ASN A 279 -2.24 2.26 -19.72
CA ASN A 279 -1.02 1.48 -19.92
C ASN A 279 -0.20 1.30 -18.62
N ALA A 280 -0.77 1.68 -17.47
CA ALA A 280 -0.11 1.54 -16.18
C ALA A 280 0.26 0.08 -15.91
N LYS A 281 1.45 -0.08 -15.33
CA LYS A 281 2.00 -1.34 -14.88
C LYS A 281 2.48 -1.22 -13.44
N ALA A 282 2.10 -2.19 -12.61
CA ALA A 282 2.24 -2.15 -11.15
C ALA A 282 2.99 -3.38 -10.62
N VAL A 283 3.94 -3.15 -9.71
CA VAL A 283 4.55 -4.21 -8.90
C VAL A 283 3.93 -4.17 -7.51
N ILE A 284 3.34 -5.27 -7.06
CA ILE A 284 2.68 -5.37 -5.76
C ILE A 284 3.56 -6.15 -4.80
N TRP A 285 3.84 -5.61 -3.61
CA TRP A 285 4.55 -6.31 -2.55
C TRP A 285 3.60 -6.50 -1.38
N ALA A 286 3.12 -7.71 -1.18
CA ALA A 286 2.21 -8.08 -0.09
C ALA A 286 2.50 -9.52 0.35
N HIS A 287 2.06 -9.90 1.55
CA HIS A 287 2.14 -11.28 2.04
C HIS A 287 1.15 -12.22 1.33
#